data_AF-A0A7Y6ZGI0-F1
#
_entry.id   AF-A0A7Y6ZGI0-F1
#
_cell.length_a   1.000
_cell.length_b   1.000
_cell.length_c   1.000
_cell.angle_alpha   90.00
_cell.angle_beta   90.00
_cell.angle_gamma   90.00
#
_symmetry.space_group_name_H-M   'P 1'
#
loop_
_entity.id
_entity.type
_entity.pdbx_description
1 polymer ?
#
loop_
_entity_poly.entity_id
_entity_poly.type
_entity_poly.pdbx_seq_one_letter_code
_entity_poly.pdbx_strand_id
1 'polypeptide(L)'
;RLAIQGLDSKGRPLPEVEYLETLPAPIASFPNVDWPNIKEGTEVSQRELAREEFVELEEVEVDEKAFTSSGAIYGNPDFVVTSDKILATGSAVDLVNSLAGNVPGMRVTVAGASGKQQIRLRGGATSVFGSMEPIVMVNGAILVSSPGATAADNLRNINPNDIDRVEIVSRTVSMLGDQGRNGVIAVYLKDGMSPQQQMAIPSTISQFVVEGYEVPRNFFEFSYDADTESPNQDLRKTLYWNGSLVTDESGEVEISFFTNDQAGPMRVEIRGLSLDGKPISGTFTINQENR
;
A
#
# COMPACT_ATOMS: atom_id res chain seq x y z
N ARG A 1 45.10 13.21 -25.22
CA ARG A 1 45.14 13.55 -23.79
C ARG A 1 44.13 14.69 -23.62
N LEU A 2 42.92 14.41 -23.14
CA LEU A 2 41.97 15.47 -22.80
C LEU A 2 42.40 16.01 -21.43
N ALA A 3 42.57 17.32 -21.32
CA ALA A 3 42.73 18.01 -20.04
C ALA A 3 41.45 18.80 -19.80
N ILE A 4 40.75 18.54 -18.71
CA ILE A 4 39.58 19.31 -18.29
C ILE A 4 40.11 20.31 -17.25
N GLN A 5 39.85 21.60 -17.47
CA GLN A 5 40.25 22.68 -16.57
C GLN A 5 39.03 23.57 -16.30
N GLY A 6 38.65 23.71 -15.03
CA GLY A 6 37.63 24.67 -14.61
C GLY A 6 38.24 26.04 -14.36
N LEU A 7 37.55 27.10 -14.77
CA LEU A 7 37.95 28.50 -14.61
C LEU A 7 36.93 29.24 -13.74
N ASP A 8 37.38 30.18 -12.90
CA ASP A 8 36.48 31.11 -12.20
C ASP A 8 36.01 32.26 -13.12
N SER A 9 35.08 33.10 -12.63
CA SER A 9 34.58 34.29 -13.34
C SER A 9 35.64 35.36 -13.63
N LYS A 10 36.88 35.17 -13.17
CA LYS A 10 38.06 36.01 -13.41
C LYS A 10 39.13 35.27 -14.24
N GLY A 11 38.81 34.10 -14.80
CA GLY A 11 39.70 33.31 -15.66
C GLY A 11 40.84 32.59 -14.93
N ARG A 12 40.74 32.39 -13.60
CA ARG A 12 41.75 31.68 -12.81
C ARG A 12 41.46 30.18 -12.77
N PRO A 13 42.46 29.31 -13.00
CA PRO A 13 42.28 27.86 -13.00
C PRO A 13 42.10 27.28 -11.60
N LEU A 14 41.18 26.31 -11.45
CA LEU A 14 40.93 25.60 -10.19
C LEU A 14 42.05 24.57 -9.88
N PRO A 15 42.49 24.42 -8.62
CA PRO A 15 43.78 23.80 -8.30
C PRO A 15 43.86 22.27 -8.27
N GLU A 16 42.79 21.48 -8.45
CA GLU A 16 42.95 20.00 -8.43
C GLU A 16 41.85 19.27 -9.20
N VAL A 17 42.22 18.58 -10.28
CA VAL A 17 41.39 17.60 -10.99
C VAL A 17 42.08 16.26 -10.83
N GLU A 18 41.61 15.45 -9.88
CA GLU A 18 42.19 14.14 -9.60
C GLU A 18 41.50 13.07 -10.46
N TYR A 19 42.29 12.28 -11.20
CA TYR A 19 41.80 11.10 -11.91
C TYR A 19 41.65 9.95 -10.91
N LEU A 20 40.42 9.55 -10.63
CA LEU A 20 40.16 8.31 -9.88
C LEU A 20 40.22 7.12 -10.83
N GLU A 21 40.97 6.09 -10.46
CA GLU A 21 40.96 4.81 -11.16
C GLU A 21 39.54 4.24 -11.21
N THR A 22 39.20 3.65 -12.35
CA THR A 22 37.88 3.09 -12.62
C THR A 22 37.53 2.02 -11.58
N LEU A 23 36.52 2.25 -10.75
CA LEU A 23 35.90 1.16 -10.01
C LEU A 23 35.23 0.24 -11.03
N PRO A 24 35.58 -1.06 -11.09
CA PRO A 24 34.86 -1.99 -11.95
C PRO A 24 33.39 -1.99 -11.50
N ALA A 25 32.47 -1.81 -12.45
CA ALA A 25 31.05 -1.93 -12.17
C ALA A 25 30.80 -3.28 -11.46
N PRO A 26 29.91 -3.36 -10.45
CA PRO A 26 29.46 -4.65 -9.97
C PRO A 26 28.70 -5.30 -11.14
N ILE A 27 29.40 -6.14 -11.90
CA ILE A 27 28.82 -6.97 -12.93
C ILE A 27 28.00 -8.02 -12.18
N ALA A 28 26.75 -7.71 -11.87
CA ALA A 28 25.73 -8.72 -11.59
C ALA A 28 25.32 -9.37 -12.92
N SER A 29 26.28 -9.98 -13.63
CA SER A 29 25.96 -10.92 -14.70
C SER A 29 25.71 -12.25 -14.02
N PHE A 30 24.45 -12.66 -13.92
CA PHE A 30 24.13 -14.06 -13.68
C PHE A 30 24.54 -14.81 -14.95
N PRO A 31 25.65 -15.58 -14.95
CA PRO A 31 26.24 -16.07 -16.20
C PRO A 31 25.34 -17.08 -16.92
N ASN A 32 24.40 -17.69 -16.20
CA ASN A 32 23.34 -18.52 -16.72
C ASN A 32 22.09 -18.32 -15.85
N VAL A 33 21.06 -17.68 -16.41
CA VAL A 33 19.70 -17.73 -15.86
C VAL A 33 19.03 -18.93 -16.50
N ASP A 34 18.84 -19.99 -15.72
CA ASP A 34 18.13 -21.20 -16.18
C ASP A 34 16.63 -20.92 -16.16
N TRP A 35 16.12 -20.38 -17.27
CA TRP A 35 14.69 -20.10 -17.42
C TRP A 35 13.92 -21.42 -17.52
N PRO A 36 12.82 -21.61 -16.77
CA PRO A 36 11.99 -22.79 -16.92
C PRO A 36 11.47 -22.86 -18.36
N ASN A 37 11.55 -24.04 -18.97
CA ASN A 37 11.03 -24.29 -20.33
C ASN A 37 9.54 -23.93 -20.38
N ILE A 38 9.23 -22.80 -21.00
CA ILE A 38 7.87 -22.36 -21.26
C ILE A 38 7.31 -23.30 -22.32
N LYS A 39 6.44 -24.23 -21.88
CA LYS A 39 5.60 -24.98 -22.82
C LYS A 39 4.46 -24.04 -23.21
N GLU A 40 4.47 -23.58 -24.46
CA GLU A 40 3.33 -22.90 -25.05
C GLU A 40 2.13 -23.86 -24.98
N GLY A 41 1.22 -23.57 -24.05
CA GLY A 41 -0.05 -24.27 -23.93
C GLY A 41 -0.91 -23.93 -25.14
N THR A 42 -1.55 -24.95 -25.68
CA THR A 42 -2.52 -24.93 -26.79
C THR A 42 -3.39 -23.69 -26.74
N GLU A 43 -3.52 -23.02 -27.90
CA GLU A 43 -4.36 -21.84 -28.14
C GLU A 43 -5.58 -21.81 -27.23
N VAL A 44 -5.52 -20.93 -26.23
CA VAL A 44 -6.72 -20.54 -25.49
C VAL A 44 -7.56 -19.78 -26.50
N SER A 45 -8.65 -20.42 -26.96
CA SER A 45 -9.72 -19.80 -27.71
C SER A 45 -10.03 -18.43 -27.11
N GLN A 46 -9.58 -17.37 -27.76
CA GLN A 46 -10.01 -16.03 -27.45
C GLN A 46 -11.52 -16.04 -27.66
N ARG A 47 -12.28 -16.08 -26.57
CA ARG A 47 -13.72 -15.86 -26.63
C ARG A 47 -13.91 -14.46 -27.18
N GLU A 48 -14.36 -14.40 -28.42
CA GLU A 48 -14.91 -13.23 -29.05
C GLU A 48 -15.87 -12.58 -28.04
N LEU A 49 -15.58 -11.37 -27.61
CA LEU A 49 -16.44 -10.61 -26.72
C LEU A 49 -17.80 -10.49 -27.40
N ALA A 50 -18.77 -11.27 -26.91
CA ALA A 50 -20.12 -11.26 -27.43
C ALA A 50 -20.67 -9.84 -27.30
N ARG A 51 -20.98 -9.27 -28.46
CA ARG A 51 -21.69 -8.00 -28.61
C ARG A 51 -22.95 -8.08 -27.74
N GLU A 52 -23.12 -7.14 -26.82
CA GLU A 52 -24.26 -7.09 -25.91
C GLU A 52 -25.57 -6.98 -26.71
N GLU A 53 -26.29 -8.08 -26.84
CA GLU A 53 -27.71 -8.09 -27.18
C GLU A 53 -28.48 -7.96 -25.87
N PHE A 54 -29.31 -6.92 -25.79
CA PHE A 54 -30.22 -6.70 -24.67
C PHE A 54 -31.26 -7.82 -24.65
N VAL A 55 -31.19 -8.68 -23.64
CA VAL A 55 -32.21 -9.68 -23.33
C VAL A 55 -33.06 -9.15 -22.18
N GLU A 56 -34.37 -8.98 -22.43
CA GLU A 56 -35.37 -8.72 -21.40
C GLU A 56 -35.41 -9.92 -20.44
N LEU A 57 -35.21 -9.67 -19.14
CA LEU A 57 -35.07 -10.71 -18.13
C LEU A 57 -36.43 -11.34 -17.80
N GLU A 58 -36.56 -12.65 -18.08
CA GLU A 58 -37.56 -13.50 -17.43
C GLU A 58 -37.15 -13.80 -15.98
N GLU A 59 -38.15 -13.87 -15.11
CA GLU A 59 -38.00 -14.09 -13.67
C GLU A 59 -37.27 -15.41 -13.38
N VAL A 60 -36.07 -15.30 -12.78
CA VAL A 60 -35.28 -16.45 -12.34
C VAL A 60 -35.47 -16.62 -10.84
N GLU A 61 -36.02 -17.77 -10.46
CA GLU A 61 -36.05 -18.28 -9.10
C GLU A 61 -34.60 -18.43 -8.60
N VAL A 62 -34.26 -17.68 -7.55
CA VAL A 62 -32.88 -17.57 -7.05
C VAL A 62 -32.57 -18.78 -6.16
N ASP A 63 -31.92 -19.80 -6.74
CA ASP A 63 -31.19 -20.78 -5.94
C ASP A 63 -29.93 -20.13 -5.33
N GLU A 64 -29.78 -20.28 -4.01
CA GLU A 64 -28.83 -19.59 -3.15
C GLU A 64 -27.38 -19.62 -3.70
N LYS A 65 -26.89 -18.45 -4.11
CA LYS A 65 -25.51 -18.26 -4.59
C LYS A 65 -24.53 -18.49 -3.44
N ALA A 66 -23.73 -19.55 -3.52
CA ALA A 66 -22.64 -19.81 -2.59
C ALA A 66 -21.61 -18.66 -2.64
N PHE A 67 -21.46 -17.93 -1.53
CA PHE A 67 -20.44 -16.91 -1.36
C PHE A 67 -19.07 -17.58 -1.23
N THR A 68 -18.23 -17.51 -2.26
CA THR A 68 -16.84 -17.93 -2.17
C THR A 68 -16.02 -16.79 -1.55
N SER A 69 -15.70 -16.87 -0.26
CA SER A 69 -14.81 -15.95 0.45
C SER A 69 -13.33 -16.17 0.02
N SER A 70 -13.02 -15.88 -1.24
CA SER A 70 -11.66 -16.03 -1.77
C SER A 70 -10.75 -14.92 -1.20
N GLY A 71 -10.04 -15.20 -0.10
CA GLY A 71 -8.92 -14.37 0.37
C GLY A 71 -8.92 -14.00 1.85
N ALA A 72 -9.89 -14.43 2.66
CA ALA A 72 -9.90 -14.12 4.09
C ALA A 72 -8.82 -14.89 4.88
N ILE A 73 -8.21 -14.25 5.88
CA ILE A 73 -7.16 -14.85 6.74
C ILE A 73 -7.63 -16.12 7.46
N TYR A 74 -8.94 -16.24 7.68
CA TYR A 74 -9.53 -17.41 8.33
C TYR A 74 -9.92 -18.53 7.36
N GLY A 75 -9.73 -18.35 6.05
CA GLY A 75 -10.17 -19.29 5.01
C GLY A 75 -11.67 -19.22 4.77
N ASN A 76 -12.30 -20.36 4.49
CA ASN A 76 -13.75 -20.41 4.25
C ASN A 76 -14.56 -20.30 5.56
N PRO A 77 -15.65 -19.52 5.57
CA PRO A 77 -16.57 -19.44 6.69
C PRO A 77 -17.39 -20.72 6.85
N ASP A 78 -17.78 -21.01 8.08
CA ASP A 78 -18.73 -22.09 8.39
C ASP A 78 -20.18 -21.62 8.17
N PHE A 79 -20.45 -20.34 8.46
CA PHE A 79 -21.76 -19.72 8.30
C PHE A 79 -21.63 -18.30 7.75
N VAL A 80 -22.57 -17.92 6.91
CA VAL A 80 -22.69 -16.56 6.38
C VAL A 80 -24.09 -16.04 6.69
N VAL A 81 -24.17 -14.91 7.39
CA VAL A 81 -25.42 -14.24 7.72
C VAL A 81 -25.47 -12.92 6.96
N THR A 82 -26.43 -12.79 6.05
CA THR A 82 -26.61 -11.58 5.23
C THR A 82 -27.36 -10.49 6.00
N SER A 83 -27.26 -9.25 5.52
CA SER A 83 -27.96 -8.09 6.07
C SER A 83 -29.45 -8.35 6.32
N ASP A 84 -30.12 -9.05 5.42
CA ASP A 84 -31.57 -9.27 5.50
C ASP A 84 -31.95 -10.11 6.72
N LYS A 85 -31.15 -11.14 7.01
CA LYS A 85 -31.32 -11.99 8.19
C LYS A 85 -30.99 -11.26 9.49
N ILE A 86 -30.05 -10.31 9.44
CA ILE A 86 -29.66 -9.49 10.59
C ILE A 86 -30.80 -8.52 10.95
N LEU A 87 -31.41 -7.89 9.94
CA LEU A 87 -32.45 -6.88 10.09
C LEU A 87 -33.86 -7.46 10.31
N ALA A 88 -34.10 -8.71 9.93
CA ALA A 88 -35.40 -9.39 10.07
C ALA A 88 -35.97 -9.40 11.50
N THR A 89 -35.12 -9.32 12.52
CA THR A 89 -35.51 -9.25 13.94
C THR A 89 -36.11 -7.90 14.38
N GLY A 90 -36.26 -6.92 13.48
CA GLY A 90 -37.04 -5.69 13.69
C GLY A 90 -36.41 -4.64 14.61
N SER A 91 -35.22 -4.90 15.14
CA SER A 91 -34.43 -3.91 15.89
C SER A 91 -32.99 -3.93 15.41
N ALA A 92 -32.57 -2.83 14.78
CA ALA A 92 -31.17 -2.59 14.41
C ALA A 92 -30.26 -2.36 15.65
N VAL A 93 -30.79 -2.47 16.86
CA VAL A 93 -30.03 -2.20 18.10
C VAL A 93 -29.37 -3.47 18.65
N ASP A 94 -29.78 -4.67 18.21
CA ASP A 94 -29.30 -5.92 18.83
C ASP A 94 -28.73 -6.93 17.82
N LEU A 95 -27.63 -6.53 17.18
CA LEU A 95 -26.83 -7.39 16.28
C LEU A 95 -26.45 -8.72 16.93
N VAL A 96 -26.07 -8.67 18.21
CA VAL A 96 -25.57 -9.83 18.96
C VAL A 96 -26.64 -10.91 19.08
N ASN A 97 -27.87 -10.54 19.47
CA ASN A 97 -28.97 -11.49 19.59
C ASN A 97 -29.49 -11.96 18.22
N SER A 98 -29.50 -11.07 17.21
CA SER A 98 -29.85 -11.46 15.84
C SER A 98 -28.91 -12.52 15.28
N LEU A 99 -27.60 -12.34 15.46
CA LEU A 99 -26.61 -13.33 15.06
C LEU A 99 -26.80 -14.64 15.84
N ALA A 100 -27.06 -14.58 17.15
CA ALA A 100 -27.27 -15.78 17.98
C ALA A 100 -28.45 -16.64 17.50
N GLY A 101 -29.50 -16.01 16.96
CA GLY A 101 -30.63 -16.70 16.35
C GLY A 101 -30.32 -17.34 14.99
N ASN A 102 -29.36 -16.79 14.24
CA ASN A 102 -29.04 -17.22 12.89
C ASN A 102 -27.84 -18.18 12.79
N VAL A 103 -27.02 -18.31 13.84
CA VAL A 103 -25.77 -19.09 13.80
C VAL A 103 -25.84 -20.31 14.74
N PRO A 104 -25.90 -21.54 14.20
CA PRO A 104 -25.91 -22.76 15.00
C PRO A 104 -24.69 -22.90 15.93
N GLY A 105 -24.95 -23.12 17.20
CA GLY A 105 -23.90 -23.32 18.21
C GLY A 105 -23.27 -22.03 18.73
N MET A 106 -23.73 -20.85 18.27
CA MET A 106 -23.45 -19.59 18.92
C MET A 106 -24.39 -19.38 20.11
N ARG A 107 -23.84 -18.93 21.23
CA ARG A 107 -24.60 -18.61 22.43
C ARG A 107 -24.10 -17.30 23.02
N VAL A 108 -25.04 -16.48 23.47
CA VAL A 108 -24.77 -15.24 24.18
C VAL A 108 -25.09 -15.49 25.65
N THR A 109 -24.09 -15.35 26.52
CA THR A 109 -24.23 -15.55 27.97
C THR A 109 -23.90 -14.26 28.70
N VAL A 110 -24.67 -13.92 29.72
CA VAL A 110 -24.38 -12.74 30.56
C VAL A 110 -23.45 -13.16 31.69
N ALA A 111 -22.29 -12.49 31.80
CA ALA A 111 -21.27 -12.79 32.80
C ALA A 111 -21.60 -12.15 34.16
N GLY A 112 -22.36 -12.88 34.99
CA GLY A 112 -22.60 -12.54 36.40
C GLY A 112 -23.19 -11.14 36.63
N ALA A 113 -22.84 -10.51 37.76
CA ALA A 113 -23.34 -9.19 38.18
C ALA A 113 -22.86 -8.02 37.31
N SER A 114 -21.92 -8.25 36.38
CA SER A 114 -21.38 -7.21 35.50
C SER A 114 -22.33 -6.81 34.37
N GLY A 115 -23.34 -7.65 34.07
CA GLY A 115 -24.27 -7.42 32.96
C GLY A 115 -23.64 -7.51 31.56
N LYS A 116 -22.33 -7.76 31.45
CA LYS A 116 -21.64 -7.89 30.17
C LYS A 116 -22.04 -9.17 29.46
N GLN A 117 -22.33 -9.08 28.17
CA GLN A 117 -22.60 -10.23 27.32
C GLN A 117 -21.28 -10.81 26.79
N GLN A 118 -21.18 -12.13 26.77
CA GLN A 118 -20.07 -12.86 26.17
C GLN A 118 -20.59 -13.80 25.11
N ILE A 119 -19.88 -13.89 23.99
CA ILE A 119 -20.24 -14.77 22.89
C ILE A 119 -19.41 -16.05 22.99
N ARG A 120 -20.06 -17.21 22.83
CA ARG A 120 -19.38 -18.51 22.74
C ARG A 120 -19.81 -19.24 21.47
N LEU A 121 -18.82 -19.78 20.75
CA LEU A 121 -19.03 -20.69 19.62
C LEU A 121 -18.70 -22.12 20.08
N ARG A 122 -19.67 -23.04 20.00
CA ARG A 122 -19.52 -24.49 20.24
C ARG A 122 -18.77 -24.88 21.53
N GLY A 123 -18.98 -24.14 22.61
CA GLY A 123 -18.45 -24.47 23.95
C GLY A 123 -17.16 -23.76 24.35
N GLY A 124 -16.35 -23.30 23.39
CA GLY A 124 -15.14 -22.48 23.60
C GLY A 124 -14.03 -23.14 24.44
N ALA A 125 -12.79 -22.67 24.30
CA ALA A 125 -11.64 -23.06 25.13
C ALA A 125 -11.02 -21.83 25.80
N THR A 126 -10.55 -21.94 27.04
CA THR A 126 -9.99 -20.83 27.86
C THR A 126 -8.63 -20.33 27.38
N SER A 127 -8.56 -19.18 26.70
CA SER A 127 -7.35 -18.60 26.08
C SER A 127 -6.22 -18.41 27.09
N VAL A 128 -4.99 -18.11 26.64
CA VAL A 128 -3.89 -17.76 27.55
C VAL A 128 -4.27 -16.57 28.44
N PHE A 129 -5.14 -15.70 27.93
CA PHE A 129 -5.69 -14.55 28.64
C PHE A 129 -7.01 -14.84 29.39
N GLY A 130 -7.40 -16.12 29.51
CA GLY A 130 -8.61 -16.54 30.22
C GLY A 130 -9.93 -16.26 29.47
N SER A 131 -9.88 -15.85 28.21
CA SER A 131 -11.07 -15.57 27.40
C SER A 131 -11.55 -16.82 26.66
N MET A 132 -12.87 -17.02 26.60
CA MET A 132 -13.50 -18.08 25.81
C MET A 132 -14.25 -17.53 24.60
N GLU A 133 -14.05 -16.25 24.29
CA GLU A 133 -14.77 -15.54 23.23
C GLU A 133 -14.06 -15.68 21.88
N PRO A 134 -14.82 -15.67 20.76
CA PRO A 134 -14.25 -15.53 19.43
C PRO A 134 -13.70 -14.13 19.22
N ILE A 135 -12.78 -13.98 18.27
CA ILE A 135 -12.28 -12.66 17.87
C ILE A 135 -13.24 -12.02 16.86
N VAL A 136 -13.48 -10.72 17.03
CA VAL A 136 -14.30 -9.92 16.10
C VAL A 136 -13.38 -9.20 15.12
N MET A 137 -13.73 -9.29 13.84
CA MET A 137 -13.06 -8.59 12.77
C MET A 137 -14.06 -7.72 12.00
N VAL A 138 -13.59 -6.61 11.45
CA VAL A 138 -14.35 -5.76 10.54
C VAL A 138 -13.49 -5.53 9.30
N ASN A 139 -14.00 -5.89 8.11
CA ASN A 139 -13.28 -5.80 6.83
C ASN A 139 -11.85 -6.41 6.88
N GLY A 140 -11.68 -7.51 7.60
CA GLY A 140 -10.39 -8.20 7.74
C GLY A 140 -9.44 -7.65 8.81
N ALA A 141 -9.80 -6.55 9.48
CA ALA A 141 -9.06 -5.99 10.60
C ALA A 141 -9.65 -6.45 11.94
N ILE A 142 -8.80 -6.73 12.95
CA ILE A 142 -9.27 -7.09 14.29
C ILE A 142 -9.86 -5.86 14.97
N LEU A 143 -11.07 -6.00 15.52
CA LEU A 143 -11.74 -4.93 16.27
C LEU A 143 -11.57 -5.16 17.78
N VAL A 144 -10.89 -4.23 18.45
CA VAL A 144 -10.81 -4.17 19.91
C VAL A 144 -11.17 -2.75 20.35
N SER A 145 -12.37 -2.58 20.92
CA SER A 145 -12.88 -1.27 21.34
C SER A 145 -12.27 -0.73 22.63
N SER A 146 -11.87 -1.60 23.57
CA SER A 146 -11.28 -1.21 24.85
C SER A 146 -10.57 -2.40 25.54
N PRO A 147 -9.59 -2.18 26.43
CA PRO A 147 -9.02 -3.25 27.24
C PRO A 147 -10.11 -4.00 28.05
N GLY A 148 -10.24 -5.31 27.80
CA GLY A 148 -11.28 -6.14 28.42
C GLY A 148 -12.68 -5.98 27.83
N ALA A 149 -12.80 -5.42 26.62
CA ALA A 149 -14.02 -5.45 25.83
C ALA A 149 -14.34 -6.90 25.41
N THR A 150 -15.61 -7.27 25.48
CA THR A 150 -16.11 -8.57 25.03
C THR A 150 -16.34 -8.57 23.52
N ALA A 151 -16.51 -9.75 22.92
CA ALA A 151 -16.90 -9.83 21.51
C ALA A 151 -18.27 -9.17 21.27
N ALA A 152 -19.18 -9.28 22.24
CA ALA A 152 -20.49 -8.62 22.19
C ALA A 152 -20.36 -7.08 22.21
N ASP A 153 -19.46 -6.53 23.04
CA ASP A 153 -19.22 -5.08 23.10
C ASP A 153 -18.68 -4.56 21.77
N ASN A 154 -17.75 -5.29 21.14
CA ASN A 154 -17.21 -4.93 19.83
C ASN A 154 -18.28 -4.93 18.73
N LEU A 155 -19.17 -5.93 18.71
CA LEU A 155 -20.27 -6.00 17.74
C LEU A 155 -21.34 -4.93 17.95
N ARG A 156 -21.63 -4.56 19.20
CA ARG A 156 -22.62 -3.51 19.52
C ARG A 156 -22.20 -2.12 19.04
N ASN A 157 -20.91 -1.89 18.84
CA ASN A 157 -20.40 -0.63 18.30
C ASN A 157 -20.54 -0.53 16.76
N ILE A 158 -21.01 -1.58 16.10
CA ILE A 158 -21.22 -1.62 14.66
C ILE A 158 -22.71 -1.43 14.38
N ASN A 159 -23.04 -0.45 13.54
CA ASN A 159 -24.40 -0.22 13.08
C ASN A 159 -24.83 -1.35 12.13
N PRO A 160 -25.91 -2.10 12.42
CA PRO A 160 -26.33 -3.22 11.56
C PRO A 160 -26.76 -2.83 10.15
N ASN A 161 -27.17 -1.58 9.94
CA ASN A 161 -27.57 -1.10 8.61
C ASN A 161 -26.38 -1.02 7.65
N ASP A 162 -25.18 -0.88 8.21
CA ASP A 162 -23.93 -0.71 7.50
C ASP A 162 -23.27 -2.05 7.15
N ILE A 163 -23.83 -3.17 7.64
CA ILE A 163 -23.31 -4.52 7.42
C ILE A 163 -23.87 -5.07 6.12
N ASP A 164 -22.97 -5.57 5.26
CA ASP A 164 -23.32 -6.38 4.09
C ASP A 164 -23.58 -7.82 4.52
N ARG A 165 -22.59 -8.43 5.19
CA ARG A 165 -22.67 -9.79 5.72
C ARG A 165 -21.77 -9.99 6.93
N VAL A 166 -22.09 -11.02 7.71
CA VAL A 166 -21.26 -11.53 8.80
C VAL A 166 -20.87 -12.97 8.49
N GLU A 167 -19.57 -13.21 8.45
CA GLU A 167 -18.97 -14.53 8.25
C GLU A 167 -18.52 -15.08 9.61
N ILE A 168 -18.91 -16.30 9.92
CA ILE A 168 -18.59 -16.97 11.19
C ILE A 168 -17.74 -18.19 10.91
N VAL A 169 -16.62 -18.28 11.63
CA VAL A 169 -15.75 -19.45 11.68
C VAL A 169 -15.75 -19.97 13.11
N SER A 170 -16.30 -21.16 13.31
CA SER A 170 -16.41 -21.83 14.61
C SER A 170 -15.15 -22.63 14.99
N ARG A 171 -14.34 -23.01 14.00
CA ARG A 171 -13.06 -23.70 14.19
C ARG A 171 -11.94 -22.75 14.59
N THR A 172 -10.86 -23.33 15.11
CA THR A 172 -9.61 -22.60 15.36
C THR A 172 -9.00 -22.06 14.08
N VAL A 173 -8.59 -20.79 14.10
CA VAL A 173 -7.89 -20.10 13.01
C VAL A 173 -6.43 -19.89 13.39
N SER A 174 -5.55 -20.80 12.94
CA SER A 174 -4.13 -20.81 13.32
C SER A 174 -3.38 -19.54 12.92
N MET A 175 -3.78 -18.86 11.85
CA MET A 175 -3.16 -17.60 11.41
C MET A 175 -3.29 -16.45 12.43
N LEU A 176 -4.25 -16.53 13.37
CA LEU A 176 -4.48 -15.53 14.40
C LEU A 176 -3.92 -15.94 15.78
N GLY A 177 -3.17 -17.04 15.85
CA GLY A 177 -2.58 -17.55 17.08
C GLY A 177 -3.63 -17.90 18.15
N ASP A 178 -3.33 -17.63 19.41
CA ASP A 178 -4.22 -17.94 20.55
C ASP A 178 -5.56 -17.17 20.48
N GLN A 179 -5.59 -16.00 19.83
CA GLN A 179 -6.82 -15.22 19.66
C GLN A 179 -7.81 -15.88 18.69
N GLY A 180 -7.31 -16.62 17.69
CA GLY A 180 -8.14 -17.35 16.73
C GLY A 180 -8.68 -18.68 17.25
N ARG A 181 -8.38 -19.04 18.49
CA ARG A 181 -8.64 -20.39 19.00
C ARG A 181 -10.11 -20.73 19.17
N ASN A 182 -10.91 -19.73 19.53
CA ASN A 182 -12.35 -19.86 19.76
C ASN A 182 -13.18 -19.47 18.54
N GLY A 183 -12.54 -19.30 17.38
CA GLY A 183 -13.19 -18.88 16.15
C GLY A 183 -13.16 -17.38 15.89
N VAL A 184 -13.77 -16.98 14.77
CA VAL A 184 -13.77 -15.61 14.25
C VAL A 184 -15.20 -15.22 13.89
N ILE A 185 -15.57 -13.98 14.20
CA ILE A 185 -16.76 -13.31 13.68
C ILE A 185 -16.25 -12.16 12.81
N ALA A 186 -16.33 -12.31 11.50
CA ALA A 186 -15.88 -11.33 10.53
C ALA A 186 -17.07 -10.56 9.95
N VAL A 187 -17.13 -9.27 10.25
CA VAL A 187 -18.16 -8.36 9.75
C VAL A 187 -17.64 -7.67 8.50
N TYR A 188 -18.39 -7.77 7.40
CA TYR A 188 -18.13 -7.02 6.18
C TYR A 188 -19.14 -5.89 6.07
N LEU A 189 -18.63 -4.68 5.88
CA LEU A 189 -19.44 -3.48 5.73
C LEU A 189 -19.80 -3.28 4.25
N LYS A 190 -20.92 -2.59 3.99
CA LYS A 190 -21.35 -2.23 2.64
C LYS A 190 -20.34 -1.27 1.99
N ASP A 191 -20.12 -1.43 0.69
CA ASP A 191 -19.26 -0.54 -0.10
C ASP A 191 -19.83 0.89 -0.13
N GLY A 192 -18.97 1.90 0.03
CA GLY A 192 -19.35 3.32 0.04
C GLY A 192 -19.14 4.06 1.36
N MET A 193 -18.53 3.43 2.38
CA MET A 193 -18.11 4.13 3.60
C MET A 193 -16.95 5.11 3.32
N SER A 194 -17.03 6.29 3.93
CA SER A 194 -15.97 7.29 3.88
C SER A 194 -14.63 6.69 4.37
N PRO A 195 -13.49 7.00 3.71
CA PRO A 195 -12.16 6.54 4.15
C PRO A 195 -11.85 6.88 5.61
N GLN A 196 -12.41 7.97 6.15
CA GLN A 196 -12.25 8.33 7.56
C GLN A 196 -12.83 7.30 8.55
N GLN A 197 -13.88 6.55 8.18
CA GLN A 197 -14.47 5.50 9.03
C GLN A 197 -13.72 4.18 8.94
N GLN A 198 -13.09 3.88 7.79
CA GLN A 198 -12.22 2.71 7.63
C GLN A 198 -10.89 2.87 8.38
N MET A 199 -10.37 4.10 8.50
CA MET A 199 -9.15 4.41 9.27
C MET A 199 -9.31 4.25 10.80
N ALA A 200 -10.54 4.18 11.32
CA ALA A 200 -10.81 3.97 12.75
C ALA A 200 -10.71 2.49 13.17
N ILE A 201 -10.57 1.57 12.21
CA ILE A 201 -10.39 0.14 12.48
C ILE A 201 -8.89 -0.14 12.34
N PRO A 202 -8.17 -0.45 13.44
CA PRO A 202 -6.75 -0.75 13.36
C PRO A 202 -6.54 -2.05 12.56
N SER A 203 -6.28 -1.91 11.26
CA SER A 203 -5.88 -3.03 10.43
C SER A 203 -4.49 -3.48 10.84
N THR A 204 -4.38 -4.73 11.29
CA THR A 204 -3.09 -5.41 11.46
C THR A 204 -2.44 -5.73 10.10
N ILE A 205 -3.12 -5.39 9.00
CA ILE A 205 -2.64 -5.51 7.63
C ILE A 205 -2.09 -4.14 7.23
N SER A 206 -0.76 -4.01 7.23
CA SER A 206 -0.09 -2.87 6.61
C SER A 206 -0.33 -2.91 5.11
N GLN A 207 -1.31 -2.14 4.63
CA GLN A 207 -1.43 -1.83 3.22
C GLN A 207 -0.31 -0.86 2.87
N PHE A 208 0.75 -1.36 2.25
CA PHE A 208 1.72 -0.50 1.58
C PHE A 208 1.44 -0.59 0.08
N VAL A 209 1.23 0.57 -0.52
CA VAL A 209 1.23 0.68 -1.98
C VAL A 209 2.68 0.64 -2.39
N VAL A 210 3.07 -0.39 -3.14
CA VAL A 210 4.35 -0.37 -3.84
C VAL A 210 4.19 0.60 -4.99
N GLU A 211 4.66 1.83 -4.80
CA GLU A 211 4.84 2.75 -5.90
C GLU A 211 5.72 2.05 -6.93
N GLY A 212 5.17 1.82 -8.12
CA GLY A 212 5.90 1.18 -9.21
C GLY A 212 7.04 2.06 -9.70
N TYR A 213 7.58 1.72 -10.87
CA TYR A 213 8.57 2.59 -11.51
C TYR A 213 7.96 3.96 -11.81
N GLU A 214 8.52 5.01 -11.22
CA GLU A 214 8.18 6.38 -11.60
C GLU A 214 8.59 6.58 -13.06
N VAL A 215 7.65 7.06 -13.88
CA VAL A 215 7.96 7.42 -15.27
C VAL A 215 9.04 8.50 -15.23
N PRO A 216 10.16 8.37 -15.97
CA PRO A 216 11.18 9.40 -16.01
C PRO A 216 10.55 10.73 -16.41
N ARG A 217 10.57 11.70 -15.50
CA ARG A 217 10.15 13.07 -15.77
C ARG A 217 11.39 13.94 -15.90
N ASN A 218 11.32 14.92 -16.79
CA ASN A 218 12.36 15.95 -16.88
C ASN A 218 12.41 16.71 -15.55
N PHE A 219 13.62 17.08 -15.13
CA PHE A 219 13.82 17.89 -13.95
C PHE A 219 13.10 19.24 -14.13
N PHE A 220 12.31 19.63 -13.13
CA PHE A 220 11.58 20.89 -13.16
C PHE A 220 12.55 22.05 -12.95
N GLU A 221 12.74 22.88 -13.98
CA GLU A 221 13.45 24.15 -13.86
C GLU A 221 12.57 25.12 -13.06
N PHE A 222 13.07 25.57 -11.91
CA PHE A 222 12.37 26.54 -11.07
C PHE A 222 12.65 27.95 -11.61
N SER A 223 11.61 28.73 -11.91
CA SER A 223 11.74 30.14 -12.28
C SER A 223 11.20 31.01 -11.16
N TYR A 224 11.99 32.01 -10.74
CA TYR A 224 11.57 33.03 -9.77
C TYR A 224 10.75 34.17 -10.42
N ASP A 225 10.61 34.17 -11.75
CA ASP A 225 9.97 35.25 -12.49
C ASP A 225 8.45 35.02 -12.68
N ALA A 226 7.94 33.84 -12.34
CA ALA A 226 6.53 33.50 -12.50
C ALA A 226 5.71 33.86 -11.26
N ASP A 227 4.61 34.59 -11.42
CA ASP A 227 3.60 34.96 -10.40
C ASP A 227 2.88 33.76 -9.73
N THR A 228 3.35 32.53 -9.97
CA THR A 228 2.91 31.33 -9.25
C THR A 228 3.54 31.27 -7.88
N GLU A 229 2.73 30.97 -6.86
CA GLU A 229 3.11 30.87 -5.44
C GLU A 229 4.48 30.20 -5.24
N SER A 230 5.53 31.02 -5.20
CA SER A 230 6.86 30.57 -4.83
C SER A 230 6.76 30.06 -3.39
N PRO A 231 7.32 28.88 -3.08
CA PRO A 231 7.33 28.39 -1.72
C PRO A 231 8.01 29.44 -0.83
N ASN A 232 7.51 29.62 0.40
CA ASN A 232 8.06 30.59 1.36
C ASN A 232 9.57 30.44 1.61
N GLN A 233 10.16 29.30 1.23
CA GLN A 233 11.60 29.05 1.25
C GLN A 233 11.97 28.01 0.19
N ASP A 234 13.01 28.27 -0.61
CA ASP A 234 13.62 27.31 -1.53
C ASP A 234 14.74 26.53 -0.84
N LEU A 235 14.50 25.23 -0.61
CA LEU A 235 15.45 24.29 0.00
C LEU A 235 15.87 23.15 -0.95
N ARG A 236 15.71 23.34 -2.28
CA ARG A 236 16.07 22.31 -3.27
C ARG A 236 17.52 21.85 -3.10
N LYS A 237 17.74 20.52 -3.11
CA LYS A 237 19.08 19.92 -3.02
C LYS A 237 19.74 19.76 -4.38
N THR A 238 18.94 19.48 -5.41
CA THR A 238 19.36 19.50 -6.81
C THR A 238 18.88 20.80 -7.41
N LEU A 239 19.80 21.66 -7.85
CA LEU A 239 19.47 22.98 -8.45
C LEU A 239 19.25 22.89 -9.96
N TYR A 240 19.95 21.97 -10.61
CA TYR A 240 19.90 21.73 -12.05
C TYR A 240 20.18 20.26 -12.35
N TRP A 241 19.45 19.68 -13.31
CA TRP A 241 19.74 18.38 -13.86
C TRP A 241 19.29 18.32 -15.32
N ASN A 242 20.19 17.93 -16.22
CA ASN A 242 19.88 17.70 -17.63
C ASN A 242 20.71 16.53 -18.15
N GLY A 243 20.04 15.43 -18.54
CA GLY A 243 20.68 14.23 -19.06
C GLY A 243 20.97 14.24 -20.57
N SER A 244 20.58 15.29 -21.29
CA SER A 244 20.65 15.36 -22.77
C SER A 244 21.48 16.54 -23.27
N LEU A 245 22.57 16.86 -22.57
CA LEU A 245 23.49 17.93 -22.97
C LEU A 245 24.39 17.45 -24.12
N VAL A 246 24.49 18.27 -25.17
CA VAL A 246 25.37 18.03 -26.34
C VAL A 246 26.32 19.22 -26.46
N THR A 247 27.61 18.95 -26.52
CA THR A 247 28.64 19.98 -26.72
C THR A 247 28.62 20.51 -28.15
N ASP A 248 29.03 21.77 -28.33
CA ASP A 248 29.22 22.35 -29.66
C ASP A 248 30.46 21.77 -30.39
N GLU A 249 30.74 22.28 -31.60
CA GLU A 249 31.91 21.87 -32.40
C GLU A 249 33.26 22.18 -31.72
N SER A 250 33.29 23.13 -30.77
CA SER A 250 34.44 23.47 -29.93
C SER A 250 34.56 22.60 -28.66
N GLY A 251 33.55 21.79 -28.34
CA GLY A 251 33.50 20.99 -27.12
C GLY A 251 33.02 21.75 -25.89
N GLU A 252 32.40 22.91 -26.06
CA GLU A 252 31.89 23.76 -24.98
C GLU A 252 30.38 23.58 -24.79
N VAL A 253 29.90 23.86 -23.57
CA VAL A 253 28.48 23.87 -23.19
C VAL A 253 28.27 24.96 -22.15
N GLU A 254 27.27 25.81 -22.37
CA GLU A 254 26.86 26.84 -21.43
C GLU A 254 25.55 26.42 -20.73
N ILE A 255 25.50 26.57 -19.41
CA ILE A 255 24.36 26.19 -18.58
C ILE A 255 24.05 27.33 -17.62
N SER A 256 22.79 27.73 -17.57
CA SER A 256 22.27 28.71 -16.61
C SER A 256 21.22 28.06 -15.71
N PHE A 257 21.27 28.33 -14.41
CA PHE A 257 20.31 27.81 -13.45
C PHE A 257 20.15 28.78 -12.28
N PHE A 258 19.03 28.67 -11.57
CA PHE A 258 18.76 29.46 -10.38
C PHE A 258 19.28 28.77 -9.10
N THR A 259 19.91 29.54 -8.21
CA THR A 259 20.31 29.08 -6.88
C THR A 259 19.12 28.97 -5.94
N ASN A 260 19.28 28.29 -4.80
CA ASN A 260 18.28 28.23 -3.73
C ASN A 260 18.56 29.25 -2.62
N ASP A 261 17.75 29.25 -1.55
CA ASP A 261 17.90 30.16 -0.41
C ASP A 261 18.99 29.70 0.59
N GLN A 262 19.62 28.55 0.37
CA GLN A 262 20.70 28.05 1.23
C GLN A 262 22.05 28.57 0.75
N ALA A 263 22.64 29.49 1.53
CA ALA A 263 24.03 29.88 1.32
C ALA A 263 24.98 28.70 1.64
N GLY A 264 25.80 28.30 0.67
CA GLY A 264 26.80 27.26 0.87
C GLY A 264 27.54 26.85 -0.42
N PRO A 265 28.59 26.03 -0.29
CA PRO A 265 29.29 25.46 -1.43
C PRO A 265 28.38 24.52 -2.22
N MET A 266 28.32 24.70 -3.53
CA MET A 266 27.52 23.88 -4.43
C MET A 266 28.43 22.96 -5.23
N ARG A 267 28.11 21.67 -5.26
CA ARG A 267 28.84 20.67 -6.04
C ARG A 267 28.22 20.56 -7.43
N VAL A 268 29.05 20.72 -8.46
CA VAL A 268 28.70 20.47 -9.86
C VAL A 268 29.31 19.14 -10.25
N GLU A 269 28.49 18.23 -10.76
CA GLU A 269 28.91 16.92 -11.26
C GLU A 269 28.49 16.78 -12.72
N ILE A 270 29.46 16.47 -13.58
CA ILE A 270 29.26 16.25 -15.01
C ILE A 270 29.63 14.81 -15.30
N ARG A 271 28.75 14.07 -15.94
CA ARG A 271 29.00 12.70 -16.43
C ARG A 271 28.47 12.57 -17.84
N GLY A 272 29.19 11.86 -18.70
CA GLY A 272 28.78 11.66 -20.09
C GLY A 272 29.60 10.60 -20.80
N LEU A 273 29.38 10.50 -22.10
CA LEU A 273 30.13 9.64 -23.02
C LEU A 273 30.68 10.51 -24.16
N SER A 274 31.93 10.28 -24.56
CA SER A 274 32.47 10.88 -25.78
C SER A 274 31.87 10.20 -27.03
N LEU A 275 32.10 10.79 -28.21
CA LEU A 275 31.71 10.19 -29.50
C LEU A 275 32.32 8.79 -29.72
N ASP A 276 33.48 8.51 -29.12
CA ASP A 276 34.13 7.20 -29.15
C ASP A 276 33.55 6.20 -28.13
N GLY A 277 32.50 6.59 -27.40
CA GLY A 277 31.90 5.79 -26.33
C GLY A 277 32.71 5.75 -25.02
N LYS A 278 33.69 6.65 -24.85
CA LYS A 278 34.50 6.70 -23.62
C LYS A 278 33.77 7.50 -22.54
N PRO A 279 33.62 6.98 -21.32
CA PRO A 279 33.01 7.73 -20.23
C PRO A 279 33.87 8.92 -19.82
N ILE A 280 33.21 10.04 -19.56
CA ILE A 280 33.80 11.26 -19.01
C ILE A 280 33.08 11.60 -17.70
N SER A 281 33.84 12.01 -16.70
CA SER A 281 33.30 12.51 -15.44
C SER A 281 34.15 13.66 -14.92
N GLY A 282 33.51 14.70 -14.40
CA GLY A 282 34.16 15.83 -13.75
C GLY A 282 33.35 16.29 -12.56
N THR A 283 34.01 16.71 -11.49
CA THR A 283 33.35 17.27 -10.32
C THR A 283 34.12 18.48 -9.83
N PHE A 284 33.43 19.58 -9.60
CA PHE A 284 34.00 20.79 -9.02
C PHE A 284 33.00 21.46 -8.09
N THR A 285 33.49 22.35 -7.23
CA THR A 285 32.65 23.07 -6.26
C THR A 285 32.69 24.55 -6.58
N ILE A 286 31.51 25.18 -6.61
CA ILE A 286 31.34 26.62 -6.76
C ILE A 286 30.84 27.22 -5.45
N ASN A 287 30.99 28.54 -5.27
CA ASN A 287 30.58 29.25 -4.06
C ASN A 287 31.25 28.74 -2.76
N GLN A 288 32.54 28.41 -2.82
CA GLN A 288 33.34 28.15 -1.63
C GLN A 288 33.57 29.47 -0.86
N GLU A 289 33.34 29.49 0.45
CA GLU A 289 33.76 30.61 1.30
C GLU A 289 35.27 30.79 1.15
N ASN A 290 35.69 31.95 0.65
CA ASN A 290 37.10 32.36 0.70
C ASN A 290 37.50 32.45 2.17
N ARG A 291 38.37 31.56 2.62
CA ARG A 291 39.20 31.79 3.82
C ARG A 291 40.37 32.70 3.48
#